data_AF-A0A537GLE9-F1
#
_entry.id   AF-A0A537GLE9-F1
#
_cell.length_a   1.000
_cell.length_b   1.000
_cell.length_c   1.000
_cell.angle_alpha   90.00
_cell.angle_beta   90.00
_cell.angle_gamma   90.00
#
_symmetry.space_group_name_H-M   'P 1'
#
loop_
_entity.id
_entity.type
_entity.pdbx_description
1 polymer ?
#
loop_
_entity_poly.entity_id
_entity_poly.type
_entity_poly.pdbx_seq_one_letter_code
_entity_poly.pdbx_strand_id
1 'polypeptide(L)'
;MIFTDDGVNLPERLLESLVSDRLVVFVGAGVSMRAYRAQALDSYYPGFKELTRVIAQRLSRVLTKTEEGYLKNGDIDRVLGEWDDQRCDVRSHAAIILQANEAGQRLELHRAIIRLFASNPTPRVVTTNFDHLLIRALEAEGFQTGVKWSVSIAPALPPVRRFSGICYLHGRVDEAQDMVLTDKDIGRAYMDEGWALRFAHSIFQRFDVLFVGYRLEDPPLRYLSLALEGITERELSLALEGITERERWALVPDQGLDGSKKTETEQDWQRRHVEPIWYPAKDGDYRALERTIDAWGKDNSRSFLDRRNLLADIGKSKPNHLKPHELNRAKFFLQDPPSLRDFAKAFLDIDWFDTLFSWGHFDFLLKGVGKWSEPDGTLVERFIDWMLSNPVDLLGKVTEHRSTMHAALFDQFCRRYQDGKVAGVDLTSLRRILEFFRPGIDQRRSFVSTAIFIKRILGDLLDARCEDDAFWLLSIALRTESVITKGINFAFQAAKFEGKATETILEYERAWITV
;
A
#
# COMPACT_ATOMS: atom_id res chain seq x y z
N MET A 1 -3.25 6.12 8.23
CA MET A 1 -1.98 5.54 8.72
C MET A 1 -2.10 4.03 8.71
N ILE A 2 -1.18 3.33 8.04
CA ILE A 2 -1.28 1.88 7.79
C ILE A 2 -0.61 1.05 8.89
N PHE A 3 0.45 1.55 9.52
CA PHE A 3 1.31 0.73 10.37
C PHE A 3 1.16 0.94 11.87
N THR A 4 0.89 2.18 12.31
CA THR A 4 0.74 2.54 13.74
C THR A 4 -0.28 3.67 13.90
N ASP A 5 -0.92 3.76 15.07
CA ASP A 5 -1.92 4.79 15.40
C ASP A 5 -1.37 6.22 15.31
N ASP A 6 -0.13 6.45 15.77
CA ASP A 6 0.58 7.74 15.75
C ASP A 6 1.76 7.73 14.75
N GLY A 7 1.58 7.04 13.64
CA GLY A 7 2.61 6.83 12.61
C GLY A 7 2.69 7.93 11.55
N VAL A 8 3.49 7.66 10.53
CA VAL A 8 3.47 8.45 9.30
C VAL A 8 2.40 7.89 8.37
N ASN A 9 1.61 8.76 7.74
CA ASN A 9 0.64 8.34 6.75
C ASN A 9 1.33 8.15 5.39
N LEU A 10 1.86 6.94 5.15
CA LEU A 10 2.50 6.60 3.89
C LEU A 10 1.44 6.39 2.79
N PRO A 11 1.61 6.99 1.59
CA PRO A 11 0.75 6.74 0.43
C PRO A 11 0.77 5.27 0.02
N GLU A 12 -0.38 4.77 -0.44
CA GLU A 12 -0.52 3.38 -0.90
C GLU A 12 0.42 3.05 -2.07
N ARG A 13 0.54 3.98 -3.04
CA ARG A 13 1.46 3.84 -4.18
C ARG A 13 2.92 3.68 -3.75
N LEU A 14 3.35 4.34 -2.67
CA LEU A 14 4.69 4.16 -2.11
C LEU A 14 4.90 2.73 -1.57
N LEU A 15 3.87 2.16 -0.93
CA LEU A 15 3.92 0.76 -0.46
C LEU A 15 3.96 -0.22 -1.63
N GLU A 16 3.13 -0.01 -2.64
CA GLU A 16 3.10 -0.79 -3.87
C GLU A 16 4.45 -0.76 -4.59
N SER A 17 5.14 0.37 -4.60
CA SER A 17 6.48 0.52 -5.20
C SER A 17 7.53 -0.34 -4.50
N LEU A 18 7.45 -0.50 -3.17
CA LEU A 18 8.31 -1.45 -2.45
C LEU A 18 7.96 -2.90 -2.80
N VAL A 19 6.68 -3.27 -2.75
CA VAL A 19 6.21 -4.64 -3.06
C VAL A 19 6.56 -5.04 -4.50
N SER A 20 6.48 -4.09 -5.42
CA SER A 20 6.79 -4.29 -6.84
C SER A 20 8.29 -4.22 -7.16
N ASP A 21 9.15 -4.11 -6.15
CA ASP A 21 10.61 -4.02 -6.29
C ASP A 21 11.09 -2.83 -7.16
N ARG A 22 10.35 -1.72 -7.13
CA ARG A 22 10.61 -0.49 -7.89
C ARG A 22 11.08 0.70 -7.04
N LEU A 23 11.07 0.56 -5.71
CA LEU A 23 11.45 1.64 -4.80
C LEU A 23 12.98 1.76 -4.68
N VAL A 24 13.48 3.01 -4.72
CA VAL A 24 14.84 3.37 -4.28
C VAL A 24 14.73 4.35 -3.11
N VAL A 25 15.41 4.02 -2.01
CA VAL A 25 15.46 4.92 -0.83
C VAL A 25 16.74 5.74 -0.89
N PHE A 26 16.61 7.07 -0.95
CA PHE A 26 17.70 8.02 -0.77
C PHE A 26 17.83 8.40 0.70
N VAL A 27 19.02 8.20 1.28
CA VAL A 27 19.33 8.43 2.69
C VAL A 27 20.26 9.63 2.83
N GLY A 28 19.75 10.69 3.44
CA GLY A 28 20.47 11.93 3.74
C GLY A 28 20.95 12.03 5.19
N ALA A 29 21.67 13.12 5.49
CA ALA A 29 22.41 13.27 6.74
C ALA A 29 21.52 13.25 7.98
N GLY A 30 20.23 13.62 7.84
CA GLY A 30 19.25 13.58 8.91
C GLY A 30 19.00 12.18 9.49
N VAL A 31 19.33 11.11 8.76
CA VAL A 31 19.27 9.73 9.29
C VAL A 31 20.45 9.46 10.23
N SER A 32 21.68 9.81 9.84
CA SER A 32 22.89 9.63 10.66
C SER A 32 22.91 10.56 11.87
N MET A 33 22.44 11.80 11.74
CA MET A 33 22.33 12.75 12.87
C MET A 33 21.42 12.26 14.00
N ARG A 34 20.50 11.33 13.71
CA ARG A 34 19.57 10.74 14.69
C ARG A 34 20.12 9.50 15.39
N ALA A 35 21.29 9.02 14.97
CA ALA A 35 21.94 7.86 15.55
C ALA A 35 22.46 8.10 16.99
N TYR A 36 22.19 9.26 17.59
CA TYR A 36 22.74 9.64 18.90
C TYR A 36 22.22 8.81 20.09
N ARG A 37 23.11 8.43 21.00
CA ARG A 37 22.77 7.79 22.27
C ARG A 37 22.32 8.83 23.31
N ALA A 38 21.05 8.78 23.73
CA ALA A 38 20.44 9.65 24.75
C ALA A 38 21.13 9.68 26.14
N GLN A 39 22.18 8.89 26.38
CA GLN A 39 22.83 8.73 27.69
C GLN A 39 24.27 9.25 27.78
N ALA A 40 24.90 9.69 26.69
CA ALA A 40 26.25 10.23 26.74
C ALA A 40 26.24 11.63 26.15
N LEU A 41 26.27 12.65 27.01
CA LEU A 41 26.25 14.09 26.72
C LEU A 41 27.29 14.54 25.65
N ASP A 42 28.21 13.65 25.26
CA ASP A 42 29.38 13.93 24.44
C ASP A 42 29.42 13.20 23.07
N SER A 43 28.42 12.38 22.70
CA SER A 43 28.51 11.47 21.52
C SER A 43 27.74 11.93 20.26
N TYR A 44 27.89 13.18 19.80
CA TYR A 44 27.12 13.75 18.67
C TYR A 44 27.69 13.39 17.28
N TYR A 45 26.89 12.81 16.38
CA TYR A 45 27.28 12.70 14.96
C TYR A 45 27.02 14.05 14.26
N PRO A 46 28.05 14.75 13.78
CA PRO A 46 27.90 16.12 13.34
C PRO A 46 27.14 16.24 12.02
N GLY A 47 26.14 17.13 11.99
CA GLY A 47 25.62 17.63 10.73
C GLY A 47 26.69 18.42 9.97
N PHE A 48 26.47 18.69 8.69
CA PHE A 48 27.44 19.40 7.83
C PHE A 48 27.95 20.72 8.45
N LYS A 49 27.05 21.49 9.06
CA LYS A 49 27.37 22.80 9.66
C LYS A 49 28.27 22.64 10.89
N GLU A 50 27.95 21.70 11.75
CA GLU A 50 28.71 21.40 12.96
C GLU A 50 30.08 20.79 12.60
N LEU A 51 30.13 19.93 11.59
CA LEU A 51 31.38 19.38 11.05
C LEU A 51 32.33 20.50 10.60
N THR A 52 31.83 21.46 9.83
CA THR A 52 32.64 22.63 9.39
C THR A 52 33.19 23.42 10.57
N ARG A 53 32.40 23.59 11.64
CA ARG A 53 32.89 24.27 12.86
C ARG A 53 33.96 23.47 13.59
N VAL A 54 33.81 22.16 13.71
CA VAL A 54 34.82 21.29 14.34
C VAL A 54 36.12 21.29 13.52
N ILE A 55 36.02 21.28 12.18
CA ILE A 55 37.18 21.43 11.29
C ILE A 55 37.86 22.79 11.53
N ALA A 56 37.10 23.89 11.55
CA ALA A 56 37.66 25.22 11.83
C ALA A 56 38.43 25.27 13.16
N GLN A 57 37.84 24.71 14.23
CA GLN A 57 38.49 24.62 15.54
C GLN A 57 39.79 23.81 15.49
N ARG A 58 39.78 22.64 14.83
CA ARG A 58 40.97 21.79 14.67
C ARG A 58 42.08 22.48 13.88
N LEU A 59 41.70 23.32 12.93
CA LEU A 59 42.62 24.15 12.14
C LEU A 59 43.02 25.46 12.85
N SER A 60 42.58 25.68 14.09
CA SER A 60 42.78 26.94 14.84
C SER A 60 42.31 28.18 14.07
N ARG A 61 41.25 28.02 13.27
CA ARG A 61 40.69 29.04 12.39
C ARG A 61 39.46 29.70 13.01
N VAL A 62 39.42 31.02 12.99
CA VAL A 62 38.25 31.80 13.42
C VAL A 62 37.39 32.11 12.20
N LEU A 63 36.12 31.72 12.24
CA LEU A 63 35.17 32.02 11.17
C LEU A 63 34.96 33.53 11.04
N THR A 64 35.13 34.04 9.83
CA THR A 64 34.80 35.42 9.47
C THR A 64 33.29 35.63 9.49
N LYS A 65 32.85 36.90 9.52
CA LYS A 65 31.42 37.24 9.40
C LYS A 65 30.80 36.72 8.10
N THR A 66 31.58 36.70 7.02
CA THR A 66 31.15 36.20 5.72
C THR A 66 30.98 34.69 5.73
N GLU A 67 31.95 33.95 6.25
CA GLU A 67 31.84 32.48 6.41
C GLU A 67 30.65 32.12 7.32
N GLU A 68 30.46 32.79 8.47
CA GLU A 68 29.27 32.61 9.29
C GLU A 68 27.95 32.89 8.54
N GLY A 69 27.96 33.86 7.62
CA GLY A 69 26.85 34.10 6.70
C GLY A 69 26.58 32.92 5.78
N TYR A 70 27.61 32.38 5.13
CA TYR A 70 27.50 31.20 4.28
C TYR A 70 27.03 29.95 5.06
N LEU A 71 27.57 29.69 6.25
CA LEU A 71 27.12 28.61 7.13
C LEU A 71 25.64 28.77 7.54
N LYS A 72 25.12 30.00 7.65
CA LYS A 72 23.70 30.26 7.97
C LYS A 72 22.79 30.04 6.76
N ASN A 73 23.26 30.36 5.56
CA ASN A 73 22.48 30.25 4.33
C ASN A 73 22.54 28.86 3.69
N GLY A 74 23.35 27.94 4.22
CA GLY A 74 23.49 26.58 3.70
C GLY A 74 24.63 26.38 2.69
N ASP A 75 25.41 27.43 2.38
CA ASP A 75 26.57 27.38 1.48
C ASP A 75 27.83 26.83 2.18
N ILE A 76 27.66 25.69 2.86
CA ILE A 76 28.67 25.07 3.71
C ILE A 76 29.81 24.48 2.86
N ASP A 77 29.46 23.94 1.70
CA ASP A 77 30.37 23.37 0.70
C ASP A 77 31.36 24.40 0.17
N ARG A 78 30.90 25.64 -0.05
CA ARG A 78 31.74 26.78 -0.46
C ARG A 78 32.78 27.12 0.61
N VAL A 79 32.38 27.18 1.87
CA VAL A 79 33.29 27.51 2.99
C VAL A 79 34.39 26.46 3.10
N LEU A 80 34.04 25.18 2.99
CA LEU A 80 35.03 24.10 3.00
C LEU A 80 35.93 24.15 1.76
N GLY A 81 35.40 24.50 0.59
CA GLY A 81 36.17 24.67 -0.65
C GLY A 81 37.20 25.81 -0.62
N GLU A 82 36.90 26.89 0.12
CA GLU A 82 37.85 27.99 0.37
C GLU A 82 39.01 27.59 1.29
N TRP A 83 38.82 26.58 2.14
CA TRP A 83 39.86 26.05 3.02
C TRP A 83 40.65 24.90 2.39
N ASP A 84 40.08 24.24 1.38
CA ASP A 84 40.68 23.11 0.68
C ASP A 84 41.77 23.58 -0.29
N ASP A 85 43.02 23.45 0.14
CA ASP A 85 44.21 23.85 -0.61
C ASP A 85 45.40 22.87 -0.38
N GLN A 86 46.55 23.17 -0.97
CA GLN A 86 47.75 22.30 -0.88
C GLN A 86 48.28 22.10 0.56
N ARG A 87 47.82 22.89 1.53
CA ARG A 87 48.25 22.86 2.93
C ARG A 87 47.17 22.33 3.86
N CYS A 88 45.93 22.25 3.41
CA CYS A 88 44.79 21.80 4.20
C CYS A 88 43.87 20.89 3.37
N ASP A 89 43.92 19.61 3.69
CA ASP A 89 42.98 18.62 3.15
C ASP A 89 41.75 18.52 4.07
N VAL A 90 40.69 19.25 3.70
CA VAL A 90 39.45 19.28 4.50
C VAL A 90 38.74 17.93 4.50
N ARG A 91 38.92 17.09 3.48
CA ARG A 91 38.30 15.76 3.39
C ARG A 91 38.92 14.81 4.40
N SER A 92 40.24 14.79 4.51
CA SER A 92 40.93 14.00 5.54
C SER A 92 40.53 14.42 6.95
N HIS A 93 40.41 15.73 7.21
CA HIS A 93 39.92 16.21 8.50
C HIS A 93 38.47 15.77 8.78
N ALA A 94 37.58 15.90 7.79
CA ALA A 94 36.20 15.45 7.90
C ALA A 94 36.11 13.94 8.18
N ALA A 95 36.80 13.12 7.39
CA ALA A 95 36.85 11.67 7.55
C ALA A 95 37.27 11.25 8.97
N ILE A 96 38.35 11.83 9.49
CA ILE A 96 38.83 11.54 10.86
C ILE A 96 37.76 11.89 11.91
N ILE A 97 37.12 13.05 11.78
CA ILE A 97 36.09 13.51 12.73
C ILE A 97 34.88 12.57 12.67
N LEU A 98 34.39 12.27 11.47
CA LEU A 98 33.20 11.44 11.29
C LEU A 98 33.45 10.01 11.81
N GLN A 99 34.55 9.37 11.43
CA GLN A 99 34.92 8.03 11.90
C GLN A 99 35.03 7.95 13.42
N ALA A 100 35.65 8.95 14.06
CA ALA A 100 35.78 9.00 15.51
C ALA A 100 34.42 9.06 16.23
N ASN A 101 33.38 9.57 15.57
CA ASN A 101 32.03 9.72 16.11
C ASN A 101 31.08 8.59 15.70
N GLU A 102 31.51 7.58 14.93
CA GLU A 102 30.63 6.47 14.52
C GLU A 102 30.40 5.43 15.64
N ALA A 103 31.38 5.22 16.51
CA ALA A 103 31.30 4.18 17.54
C ALA A 103 30.14 4.45 18.52
N GLY A 104 29.40 3.41 18.90
CA GLY A 104 28.32 3.51 19.90
C GLY A 104 27.02 4.19 19.43
N GLN A 105 26.94 4.61 18.16
CA GLN A 105 25.72 5.18 17.58
C GLN A 105 24.58 4.14 17.49
N ARG A 106 23.36 4.58 17.78
CA ARG A 106 22.07 3.91 17.60
C ARG A 106 21.81 3.67 16.12
N LEU A 107 21.41 2.45 15.78
CA LEU A 107 21.23 2.01 14.39
C LEU A 107 19.75 1.79 14.04
N GLU A 108 18.80 2.18 14.88
CA GLU A 108 17.39 1.81 14.77
C GLU A 108 16.77 2.23 13.43
N LEU A 109 16.92 3.50 13.04
CA LEU A 109 16.40 3.97 11.75
C LEU A 109 17.14 3.35 10.57
N HIS A 110 18.46 3.18 10.67
CA HIS A 110 19.28 2.52 9.64
C HIS A 110 18.81 1.07 9.43
N ARG A 111 18.67 0.31 10.52
CA ARG A 111 18.14 -1.05 10.54
C ARG A 111 16.74 -1.13 9.97
N ALA A 112 15.87 -0.20 10.34
CA ALA A 112 14.53 -0.11 9.78
C ALA A 112 14.55 0.09 8.26
N ILE A 113 15.41 0.97 7.74
CA ILE A 113 15.58 1.19 6.29
C ILE A 113 16.10 -0.08 5.60
N ILE A 114 17.11 -0.77 6.16
CA ILE A 114 17.57 -2.04 5.57
C ILE A 114 16.46 -3.08 5.60
N ARG A 115 15.72 -3.18 6.71
CA ARG A 115 14.61 -4.13 6.90
C ARG A 115 13.47 -3.93 5.91
N LEU A 116 13.25 -2.70 5.39
CA LEU A 116 12.30 -2.47 4.29
C LEU A 116 12.52 -3.45 3.15
N PHE A 117 13.78 -3.73 2.81
CA PHE A 117 14.12 -4.55 1.65
C PHE A 117 14.43 -6.01 2.00
N ALA A 118 14.14 -6.47 3.21
CA ALA A 118 14.53 -7.81 3.65
C ALA A 118 13.95 -8.95 2.77
N SER A 119 12.80 -8.73 2.12
CA SER A 119 12.17 -9.68 1.19
C SER A 119 12.24 -9.26 -0.28
N ASN A 120 12.90 -8.15 -0.58
CA ASN A 120 13.05 -7.63 -1.94
C ASN A 120 14.24 -8.30 -2.63
N PRO A 121 14.08 -8.85 -3.84
CA PRO A 121 15.19 -9.50 -4.53
C PRO A 121 16.26 -8.51 -5.01
N THR A 122 15.90 -7.25 -5.25
CA THR A 122 16.86 -6.19 -5.61
C THR A 122 16.75 -4.97 -4.69
N PRO A 123 17.31 -5.04 -3.46
CA PRO A 123 17.33 -3.91 -2.53
C PRO A 123 18.02 -2.70 -3.16
N ARG A 124 17.52 -1.47 -2.96
CA ARG A 124 18.16 -0.26 -3.51
C ARG A 124 18.14 0.88 -2.51
N VAL A 125 19.32 1.16 -1.95
CA VAL A 125 19.54 2.28 -1.04
C VAL A 125 20.67 3.14 -1.59
N VAL A 126 20.40 4.42 -1.84
CA VAL A 126 21.42 5.41 -2.23
C VAL A 126 21.64 6.33 -1.04
N THR A 127 22.88 6.69 -0.73
CA THR A 127 23.16 7.65 0.33
C THR A 127 24.15 8.70 -0.14
N THR A 128 23.95 9.92 0.35
CA THR A 128 24.92 11.03 0.25
C THR A 128 25.70 11.20 1.54
N ASN A 129 25.50 10.31 2.51
CA ASN A 129 26.25 10.30 3.77
C ASN A 129 27.55 9.53 3.57
N PHE A 130 28.57 9.90 4.34
CA PHE A 130 29.89 9.28 4.23
C PHE A 130 30.11 8.13 5.22
N ASP A 131 29.28 8.03 6.26
CA ASP A 131 29.48 7.08 7.37
C ASP A 131 29.18 5.62 7.05
N HIS A 132 29.68 4.73 7.91
CA HIS A 132 29.42 3.30 7.82
C HIS A 132 28.10 2.85 8.48
N LEU A 133 27.21 3.74 8.92
CA LEU A 133 26.08 3.34 9.77
C LEU A 133 25.06 2.46 9.02
N LEU A 134 24.85 2.68 7.72
CA LEU A 134 24.03 1.79 6.88
C LEU A 134 24.66 0.40 6.72
N ILE A 135 25.98 0.31 6.52
CA ILE A 135 26.69 -0.97 6.43
C ILE A 135 26.63 -1.72 7.76
N ARG A 136 26.90 -1.03 8.87
CA ARG A 136 26.81 -1.62 10.21
C ARG A 136 25.39 -2.09 10.54
N ALA A 137 24.38 -1.35 10.09
CA ALA A 137 22.99 -1.77 10.22
C ALA A 137 22.70 -3.02 9.40
N LEU A 138 23.19 -3.08 8.15
CA LEU A 138 23.08 -4.26 7.29
C LEU A 138 23.74 -5.49 7.91
N GLU A 139 24.96 -5.35 8.43
CA GLU A 139 25.68 -6.42 9.15
C GLU A 139 24.94 -6.87 10.40
N ALA A 140 24.42 -5.92 11.19
CA ALA A 140 23.76 -6.21 12.46
C ALA A 140 22.37 -6.85 12.31
N GLU A 141 21.65 -6.58 11.22
CA GLU A 141 20.44 -7.32 10.90
C GLU A 141 20.72 -8.79 10.55
N GLY A 142 22.00 -9.12 10.30
CA GLY A 142 22.49 -10.51 10.22
C GLY A 142 21.77 -11.31 9.15
N PHE A 143 21.33 -10.67 8.08
CA PHE A 143 20.34 -11.25 7.19
C PHE A 143 20.85 -12.53 6.53
N GLN A 144 20.30 -13.64 7.01
CA GLN A 144 20.09 -14.91 6.30
C GLN A 144 19.05 -14.76 5.17
N THR A 145 18.79 -13.55 4.69
CA THR A 145 17.95 -13.36 3.52
C THR A 145 18.76 -13.87 2.34
N GLY A 146 18.19 -14.70 1.48
CA GLY A 146 18.85 -15.10 0.23
C GLY A 146 19.11 -13.93 -0.74
N VAL A 147 19.01 -12.68 -0.26
CA VAL A 147 19.14 -11.43 -1.01
C VAL A 147 20.57 -10.92 -0.87
N LYS A 148 21.27 -10.84 -2.01
CA LYS A 148 22.65 -10.34 -2.06
C LYS A 148 22.67 -8.81 -2.06
N TRP A 149 23.25 -8.23 -1.03
CA TRP A 149 23.55 -6.79 -0.98
C TRP A 149 24.96 -6.52 -1.53
N SER A 150 25.06 -5.63 -2.51
CA SER A 150 26.36 -5.08 -2.92
C SER A 150 26.59 -3.70 -2.32
N VAL A 151 27.84 -3.31 -2.15
CA VAL A 151 28.22 -1.96 -1.75
C VAL A 151 28.97 -1.34 -2.92
N SER A 152 28.54 -0.16 -3.35
CA SER A 152 29.20 0.60 -4.41
C SER A 152 29.51 1.99 -3.90
N ILE A 153 30.69 2.51 -4.25
CA ILE A 153 31.20 3.78 -3.74
C ILE A 153 31.58 4.62 -4.96
N ALA A 154 31.13 5.87 -4.97
CA ALA A 154 31.53 6.83 -5.99
C ALA A 154 33.06 7.05 -5.95
N PRO A 155 33.70 7.28 -7.11
CA PRO A 155 33.08 7.47 -8.44
C PRO A 155 32.73 6.17 -9.18
N ALA A 156 33.10 5.00 -8.66
CA ALA A 156 32.90 3.69 -9.29
C ALA A 156 31.47 3.13 -9.09
N LEU A 157 30.47 3.78 -9.71
CA LEU A 157 29.07 3.40 -9.57
C LEU A 157 28.61 2.32 -10.57
N PRO A 158 27.71 1.41 -10.17
CA PRO A 158 27.21 0.35 -11.05
C PRO A 158 26.26 0.92 -12.10
N PRO A 159 26.07 0.23 -13.25
CA PRO A 159 24.97 0.55 -14.14
C PRO A 159 23.63 0.44 -13.41
N VAL A 160 22.82 1.49 -13.45
CA VAL A 160 21.55 1.59 -12.69
C VAL A 160 20.61 0.38 -12.90
N ARG A 161 20.57 -0.19 -14.11
CA ARG A 161 19.78 -1.41 -14.41
C ARG A 161 20.18 -2.67 -13.62
N ARG A 162 21.39 -2.71 -13.06
CA ARG A 162 21.95 -3.82 -12.27
C ARG A 162 22.23 -3.40 -10.82
N PHE A 163 21.84 -2.18 -10.44
CA PHE A 163 22.05 -1.69 -9.10
C PHE A 163 21.18 -2.46 -8.10
N SER A 164 21.83 -3.08 -7.12
CA SER A 164 21.22 -3.82 -6.02
C SER A 164 22.13 -3.77 -4.78
N GLY A 165 21.74 -3.01 -3.76
CA GLY A 165 22.43 -2.86 -2.49
C GLY A 165 22.52 -1.40 -2.06
N ILE A 166 23.64 -1.03 -1.43
CA ILE A 166 23.90 0.32 -0.90
C ILE A 166 24.89 1.04 -1.83
N CYS A 167 24.53 2.24 -2.28
CA CYS A 167 25.34 3.10 -3.13
C CYS A 167 25.71 4.39 -2.37
N TYR A 168 27.01 4.60 -2.14
CA TYR A 168 27.58 5.83 -1.58
C TYR A 168 27.84 6.82 -2.72
N LEU A 169 26.83 7.64 -3.03
CA LEU A 169 26.87 8.56 -4.18
C LEU A 169 27.93 9.65 -4.05
N HIS A 170 28.24 10.02 -2.81
CA HIS A 170 29.19 11.09 -2.46
C HIS A 170 30.51 10.55 -1.88
N GLY A 171 30.77 9.25 -2.04
CA GLY A 171 31.95 8.61 -1.45
C GLY A 171 31.74 8.23 0.02
N ARG A 172 32.80 7.74 0.66
CA ARG A 172 32.77 7.18 2.02
C ARG A 172 33.99 7.63 2.82
N VAL A 173 33.88 7.68 4.15
CA VAL A 173 34.93 8.24 5.03
C VAL A 173 36.27 7.49 4.99
N ASP A 174 36.32 6.23 4.58
CA ASP A 174 37.57 5.48 4.40
C ASP A 174 38.29 5.77 3.06
N GLU A 175 37.58 6.37 2.10
CA GLU A 175 38.08 6.83 0.81
C GLU A 175 37.99 8.36 0.74
N ALA A 176 38.63 9.05 1.70
CA ALA A 176 38.44 10.49 1.93
C ALA A 176 38.65 11.35 0.67
N GLN A 177 39.58 10.99 -0.21
CA GLN A 177 39.88 11.74 -1.43
C GLN A 177 38.74 11.70 -2.47
N ASP A 178 37.88 10.69 -2.41
CA ASP A 178 36.72 10.54 -3.28
C ASP A 178 35.44 11.12 -2.67
N MET A 179 35.52 11.67 -1.45
CA MET A 179 34.37 12.33 -0.81
C MET A 179 33.95 13.61 -1.55
N VAL A 180 32.65 13.73 -1.76
CA VAL A 180 32.01 14.94 -2.31
C VAL A 180 31.62 15.87 -1.17
N LEU A 181 32.55 16.70 -0.73
CA LEU A 181 32.39 17.55 0.46
C LEU A 181 32.39 19.05 0.14
N THR A 182 33.23 19.47 -0.81
CA THR A 182 33.44 20.88 -1.18
C THR A 182 32.65 21.24 -2.44
N ASP A 183 32.50 22.54 -2.71
CA ASP A 183 31.92 23.05 -3.96
C ASP A 183 32.67 22.54 -5.22
N LYS A 184 34.00 22.43 -5.14
CA LYS A 184 34.85 21.83 -6.19
C LYS A 184 34.50 20.36 -6.42
N ASP A 185 34.32 19.57 -5.36
CA ASP A 185 33.94 18.16 -5.50
C ASP A 185 32.56 18.02 -6.10
N ILE A 186 31.63 18.87 -5.68
CA ILE A 186 30.28 18.88 -6.21
C ILE A 186 30.29 19.23 -7.70
N GLY A 187 31.10 20.22 -8.09
CA GLY A 187 31.33 20.55 -9.49
C GLY A 187 31.87 19.36 -10.29
N ARG A 188 32.82 18.61 -9.71
CA ARG A 188 33.34 17.37 -10.30
C ARG A 188 32.23 16.32 -10.47
N ALA A 189 31.48 16.07 -9.41
CA ALA A 189 30.48 15.01 -9.31
C ALA A 189 29.24 15.22 -10.18
N TYR A 190 28.80 16.48 -10.32
CA TYR A 190 27.54 16.82 -10.99
C TYR A 190 27.73 17.52 -12.34
N MET A 191 28.88 18.12 -12.62
CA MET A 191 29.10 18.86 -13.87
C MET A 191 30.22 18.28 -14.73
N ASP A 192 31.44 18.22 -14.21
CA ASP A 192 32.63 17.86 -15.01
C ASP A 192 32.68 16.36 -15.32
N GLU A 193 32.99 15.53 -14.32
CA GLU A 193 32.93 14.08 -14.48
C GLU A 193 31.49 13.56 -14.46
N GLY A 194 30.58 14.23 -13.74
CA GLY A 194 29.13 14.05 -13.83
C GLY A 194 28.58 12.67 -13.38
N TRP A 195 29.34 11.88 -12.62
CA TRP A 195 28.89 10.54 -12.19
C TRP A 195 27.61 10.61 -11.34
N ALA A 196 27.54 11.58 -10.42
CA ALA A 196 26.43 11.68 -9.47
C ALA A 196 25.16 12.14 -10.20
N LEU A 197 25.28 13.15 -11.06
CA LEU A 197 24.16 13.64 -11.88
C LEU A 197 23.61 12.52 -12.77
N ARG A 198 24.47 11.82 -13.54
CA ARG A 198 24.04 10.74 -14.44
C ARG A 198 23.40 9.57 -13.69
N PHE A 199 23.97 9.18 -12.55
CA PHE A 199 23.44 8.09 -11.74
C PHE A 199 22.08 8.45 -11.15
N ALA A 200 21.96 9.61 -10.49
CA ALA A 200 20.71 10.08 -9.90
C ALA A 200 19.61 10.25 -10.97
N HIS A 201 19.92 10.94 -12.07
CA HIS A 201 18.99 11.12 -13.18
C HIS A 201 18.51 9.77 -13.75
N SER A 202 19.41 8.80 -13.94
CA SER A 202 18.99 7.47 -14.43
C SER A 202 18.16 6.69 -13.41
N ILE A 203 18.35 6.89 -12.10
CA ILE A 203 17.50 6.29 -11.06
C ILE A 203 16.10 6.91 -11.15
N PHE A 204 16.01 8.24 -11.14
CA PHE A 204 14.77 8.98 -11.14
C PHE A 204 13.90 8.73 -12.38
N GLN A 205 14.50 8.35 -13.52
CA GLN A 205 13.77 7.94 -14.71
C GLN A 205 13.19 6.51 -14.64
N ARG A 206 13.71 5.65 -13.77
CA ARG A 206 13.43 4.20 -13.80
C ARG A 206 12.66 3.70 -12.58
N PHE A 207 12.80 4.39 -11.46
CA PHE A 207 12.34 3.93 -10.16
C PHE A 207 11.53 5.00 -9.47
N ASP A 208 10.67 4.54 -8.57
CA ASP A 208 9.97 5.39 -7.63
C ASP A 208 10.94 5.68 -6.46
N VAL A 209 10.94 6.90 -5.92
CA VAL A 209 11.98 7.34 -4.97
C VAL A 209 11.40 7.83 -3.65
N LEU A 210 12.03 7.42 -2.55
CA LEU A 210 11.76 7.95 -1.22
C LEU A 210 13.01 8.60 -0.63
N PHE A 211 12.96 9.91 -0.41
CA PHE A 211 13.99 10.67 0.30
C PHE A 211 13.72 10.63 1.81
N VAL A 212 14.74 10.22 2.58
CA VAL A 212 14.68 10.12 4.04
C VAL A 212 15.86 10.88 4.65
N GLY A 213 15.56 11.81 5.56
CA GLY A 213 16.61 12.59 6.24
C GLY A 213 17.24 13.69 5.39
N TYR A 214 16.52 14.20 4.38
CA TYR A 214 16.88 15.39 3.62
C TYR A 214 16.09 16.61 4.07
N ARG A 215 16.71 17.77 3.99
CA ARG A 215 16.10 19.10 4.12
C ARG A 215 16.32 19.90 2.84
N LEU A 216 15.48 20.88 2.58
CA LEU A 216 15.57 21.75 1.39
C LEU A 216 16.90 22.50 1.31
N GLU A 217 17.50 22.80 2.47
CA GLU A 217 18.77 23.51 2.59
C GLU A 217 20.00 22.60 2.55
N ASP A 218 19.82 21.28 2.49
CA ASP A 218 20.96 20.36 2.46
C ASP A 218 21.69 20.48 1.10
N PRO A 219 23.01 20.73 1.08
CA PRO A 219 23.75 20.90 -0.17
C PRO A 219 23.52 19.75 -1.18
N PRO A 220 23.56 18.46 -0.79
CA PRO A 220 23.28 17.36 -1.71
C PRO A 220 21.93 17.46 -2.44
N LEU A 221 20.87 17.92 -1.75
CA LEU A 221 19.54 18.01 -2.34
C LEU A 221 19.46 19.12 -3.39
N ARG A 222 20.17 20.24 -3.17
CA ARG A 222 20.31 21.33 -4.16
C ARG A 222 20.81 20.78 -5.51
N TYR A 223 21.80 19.91 -5.50
CA TYR A 223 22.38 19.36 -6.73
C TYR A 223 21.61 18.14 -7.27
N LEU A 224 21.00 17.33 -6.41
CA LEU A 224 20.06 16.28 -6.85
C LEU A 224 18.83 16.87 -7.55
N SER A 225 18.42 18.08 -7.19
CA SER A 225 17.33 18.80 -7.87
C SER A 225 17.64 19.07 -9.34
N LEU A 226 18.91 19.28 -9.72
CA LEU A 226 19.32 19.42 -11.12
C LEU A 226 19.03 18.13 -11.93
N ALA A 227 19.20 16.96 -11.31
CA ALA A 227 18.82 15.69 -11.93
C ALA A 227 17.30 15.51 -12.03
N LEU A 228 16.50 16.22 -11.23
CA LEU A 228 15.04 16.17 -11.30
C LEU A 228 14.52 17.11 -12.40
N GLU A 229 15.09 18.31 -12.53
CA GLU A 229 14.70 19.30 -13.54
C GLU A 229 14.79 18.74 -14.98
N GLY A 230 15.88 18.02 -15.31
CA GLY A 230 16.05 17.40 -16.64
C GLY A 230 15.06 16.30 -16.99
N ILE A 231 14.25 15.81 -16.03
CA ILE A 231 13.25 14.76 -16.26
C ILE A 231 11.93 15.36 -16.72
N THR A 232 11.59 16.56 -16.24
CA THR A 232 10.29 17.22 -16.47
C THR A 232 9.95 17.36 -17.96
N GLU A 233 10.93 17.73 -18.78
CA GLU A 233 10.78 17.82 -20.24
C GLU A 233 10.46 16.47 -20.90
N ARG A 234 11.04 15.38 -20.37
CA ARG A 234 10.84 14.02 -20.89
C ARG A 234 9.55 13.40 -20.37
N GLU A 235 9.21 13.62 -19.10
CA GLU A 235 7.95 13.17 -18.50
C GLU A 235 6.76 13.75 -19.24
N LEU A 236 6.80 15.03 -19.63
CA LEU A 236 5.77 15.63 -20.49
C LEU A 236 5.59 14.86 -21.81
N SER A 237 6.68 14.40 -22.43
CA SER A 237 6.63 13.59 -23.65
C SER A 237 6.08 12.17 -23.41
N LEU A 238 6.43 11.54 -22.29
CA LEU A 238 6.02 10.16 -21.96
C LEU A 238 4.56 10.11 -21.47
N ALA A 239 4.10 11.14 -20.78
CA ALA A 239 2.71 11.29 -20.36
C ALA A 239 1.77 11.36 -21.58
N LEU A 240 2.20 12.00 -22.68
CA LEU A 240 1.48 12.00 -23.96
C LEU A 240 1.41 10.60 -24.61
N GLU A 241 2.32 9.70 -24.24
CA GLU A 241 2.36 8.30 -24.70
C GLU A 241 1.64 7.33 -23.71
N GLY A 242 1.03 7.85 -22.64
CA GLY A 242 0.29 7.05 -21.66
C GLY A 242 1.17 6.21 -20.74
N ILE A 243 2.48 6.50 -20.66
CA ILE A 243 3.41 5.85 -19.73
C ILE A 243 3.31 6.56 -18.37
N THR A 244 3.11 5.80 -17.29
CA THR A 244 3.00 6.36 -15.95
C THR A 244 4.29 7.01 -15.48
N GLU A 245 4.16 8.22 -14.93
CA GLU A 245 5.23 9.00 -14.29
C GLU A 245 5.84 8.22 -13.11
N ARG A 246 7.14 8.40 -12.87
CA ARG A 246 7.80 7.85 -11.68
C ARG A 246 7.54 8.76 -10.50
N GLU A 247 7.08 8.18 -9.41
CA GLU A 247 6.68 8.94 -8.24
C GLU A 247 7.84 9.14 -7.27
N ARG A 248 7.84 10.29 -6.60
CA ARG A 248 8.93 10.71 -5.72
C ARG A 248 8.34 11.31 -4.47
N TRP A 249 8.82 10.86 -3.32
CA TRP A 249 8.36 11.31 -2.02
C TRP A 249 9.52 11.74 -1.14
N ALA A 250 9.27 12.67 -0.23
CA ALA A 250 10.20 13.01 0.84
C ALA A 250 9.51 12.90 2.20
N LEU A 251 10.14 12.23 3.16
CA LEU A 251 9.67 12.25 4.54
C LEU A 251 10.13 13.55 5.20
N VAL A 252 9.17 14.45 5.46
CA VAL A 252 9.42 15.81 5.97
C VAL A 252 8.94 15.94 7.43
N PRO A 253 9.80 16.40 8.35
CA PRO A 253 9.39 16.60 9.74
C PRO A 253 8.46 17.81 9.88
N ASP A 254 7.31 17.62 10.52
CA ASP A 254 6.47 18.70 11.01
C ASP A 254 6.96 19.12 12.41
N GLN A 255 7.76 20.19 12.45
CA GLN A 255 8.35 20.75 13.67
C GLN A 255 7.47 21.82 14.33
N GLY A 256 6.14 21.76 14.13
CA GLY A 256 5.24 22.81 14.59
C GLY A 256 5.36 24.08 13.75
N LEU A 257 5.62 23.91 12.45
CA LEU A 257 5.62 25.02 11.49
C LEU A 257 4.23 25.67 11.48
N ASP A 258 4.18 27.00 11.40
CA ASP A 258 2.93 27.68 11.12
C ASP A 258 2.39 27.29 9.72
N GLY A 259 1.09 27.50 9.50
CA GLY A 259 0.44 27.09 8.25
C GLY A 259 1.06 27.70 7.00
N SER A 260 1.59 28.92 7.08
CA SER A 260 2.26 29.59 5.95
C SER A 260 3.59 28.92 5.58
N LYS A 261 4.46 28.68 6.57
CA LYS A 261 5.77 28.03 6.33
C LYS A 261 5.61 26.60 5.88
N LYS A 262 4.62 25.88 6.42
CA LYS A 262 4.29 24.53 5.97
C LYS A 262 3.89 24.52 4.49
N THR A 263 3.04 25.47 4.08
CA THR A 263 2.61 25.65 2.69
C THR A 263 3.78 26.03 1.77
N GLU A 264 4.66 26.94 2.20
CA GLU A 264 5.85 27.33 1.45
C GLU A 264 6.81 26.14 1.24
N THR A 265 7.08 25.40 2.31
CA THR A 265 7.90 24.17 2.27
C THR A 265 7.30 23.12 1.34
N GLU A 266 5.97 22.94 1.40
CA GLU A 266 5.27 22.01 0.51
C GLU A 266 5.39 22.41 -0.96
N GLN A 267 5.23 23.69 -1.27
CA GLN A 267 5.44 24.22 -2.63
C GLN A 267 6.88 24.02 -3.11
N ASP A 268 7.88 24.19 -2.24
CA ASP A 268 9.29 23.98 -2.61
C ASP A 268 9.62 22.53 -2.95
N TRP A 269 9.05 21.57 -2.22
CA TRP A 269 9.16 20.15 -2.58
C TRP A 269 8.42 19.84 -3.89
N GLN A 270 7.20 20.37 -4.04
CA GLN A 270 6.40 20.17 -5.26
C GLN A 270 7.05 20.77 -6.51
N ARG A 271 7.70 21.95 -6.41
CA ARG A 271 8.50 22.55 -7.51
C ARG A 271 9.64 21.65 -7.98
N ARG A 272 10.10 20.73 -7.12
CA ARG A 272 11.12 19.72 -7.44
C ARG A 272 10.51 18.39 -7.88
N HIS A 273 9.19 18.34 -8.09
CA HIS A 273 8.44 17.12 -8.42
C HIS A 273 8.61 16.01 -7.38
N VAL A 274 8.64 16.41 -6.11
CA VAL A 274 8.69 15.51 -4.95
C VAL A 274 7.52 15.81 -4.03
N GLU A 275 6.72 14.79 -3.72
CA GLU A 275 5.57 14.90 -2.83
C GLU A 275 6.02 14.79 -1.36
N PRO A 276 5.82 15.82 -0.52
CA PRO A 276 6.20 15.76 0.88
C PRO A 276 5.21 14.90 1.69
N ILE A 277 5.73 13.88 2.38
CA ILE A 277 5.02 13.08 3.36
C ILE A 277 5.40 13.58 4.75
N TRP A 278 4.48 14.31 5.38
CA TRP A 278 4.69 14.92 6.69
C TRP A 278 4.62 13.88 7.82
N TYR A 279 5.51 14.03 8.80
CA TYR A 279 5.47 13.25 10.04
C TYR A 279 5.67 14.13 11.28
N PRO A 280 5.06 13.80 12.43
CA PRO A 280 5.21 14.58 13.64
C PRO A 280 6.66 14.53 14.15
N ALA A 281 7.22 15.70 14.43
CA ALA A 281 8.61 15.88 14.83
C ALA A 281 8.80 16.95 15.93
N LYS A 282 7.78 17.12 16.78
CA LYS A 282 7.76 18.16 17.82
C LYS A 282 8.90 17.96 18.82
N ASP A 283 9.54 19.06 19.23
CA ASP A 283 10.64 19.07 20.21
C ASP A 283 11.82 18.14 19.85
N GLY A 284 12.01 17.87 18.55
CA GLY A 284 13.04 16.95 18.08
C GLY A 284 12.73 15.46 18.30
N ASP A 285 11.49 15.12 18.66
CA ASP A 285 11.05 13.73 18.77
C ASP A 285 10.69 13.15 17.40
N TYR A 286 11.59 12.34 16.88
CA TYR A 286 11.47 11.72 15.56
C TYR A 286 11.00 10.27 15.58
N ARG A 287 10.58 9.75 16.75
CA ARG A 287 10.24 8.32 16.92
C ARG A 287 9.08 7.87 16.04
N ALA A 288 8.17 8.76 15.64
CA ALA A 288 7.08 8.41 14.73
C ALA A 288 7.60 7.93 13.36
N LEU A 289 8.65 8.57 12.83
CA LEU A 289 9.32 8.12 11.62
C LEU A 289 9.93 6.74 11.83
N GLU A 290 10.75 6.59 12.88
CA GLU A 290 11.44 5.33 13.18
C GLU A 290 10.48 4.15 13.32
N ARG A 291 9.43 4.32 14.13
CA ARG A 291 8.38 3.30 14.33
C ARG A 291 7.67 2.95 13.02
N THR A 292 7.41 3.94 12.17
CA THR A 292 6.68 3.69 10.92
C THR A 292 7.52 2.91 9.92
N ILE A 293 8.78 3.31 9.71
CA ILE A 293 9.69 2.59 8.81
C ILE A 293 9.98 1.18 9.34
N ASP A 294 10.15 1.02 10.66
CA ASP A 294 10.37 -0.29 11.27
C ASP A 294 9.15 -1.21 11.11
N ALA A 295 7.94 -0.70 11.41
CA ALA A 295 6.72 -1.46 11.24
C ALA A 295 6.45 -1.80 9.77
N TRP A 296 6.75 -0.88 8.84
CA TRP A 296 6.65 -1.13 7.41
C TRP A 296 7.62 -2.24 6.96
N GLY A 297 8.88 -2.19 7.40
CA GLY A 297 9.86 -3.24 7.07
C GLY A 297 9.50 -4.60 7.67
N LYS A 298 9.00 -4.63 8.90
CA LYS A 298 8.48 -5.85 9.53
C LYS A 298 7.31 -6.44 8.75
N ASP A 299 6.39 -5.61 8.28
CA ASP A 299 5.25 -6.06 7.50
C ASP A 299 5.64 -6.55 6.11
N ASN A 300 6.59 -5.89 5.44
CA ASN A 300 7.12 -6.34 4.15
C ASN A 300 7.87 -7.68 4.26
N SER A 301 8.53 -7.92 5.39
CA SER A 301 9.30 -9.14 5.66
C SER A 301 8.48 -10.33 6.19
N ARG A 302 7.16 -10.18 6.36
CA ARG A 302 6.30 -11.28 6.83
C ARG A 302 6.29 -12.43 5.82
N SER A 303 6.43 -13.65 6.35
CA SER A 303 6.15 -14.84 5.56
C SER A 303 4.68 -14.88 5.12
N PHE A 304 4.39 -15.68 4.09
CA PHE A 304 3.00 -15.93 3.68
C PHE A 304 2.14 -16.43 4.85
N LEU A 305 2.69 -17.30 5.69
CA LEU A 305 1.98 -17.86 6.85
C LEU A 305 1.69 -16.79 7.91
N ASP A 306 2.65 -15.93 8.23
CA ASP A 306 2.48 -14.87 9.22
C ASP A 306 1.46 -13.82 8.75
N ARG A 307 1.49 -13.48 7.46
CA ARG A 307 0.50 -12.59 6.85
C ARG A 307 -0.90 -13.20 6.91
N ARG A 308 -1.02 -14.49 6.57
CA ARG A 308 -2.29 -15.21 6.65
C ARG A 308 -2.85 -15.25 8.07
N ASN A 309 -2.01 -15.52 9.07
CA ASN A 309 -2.41 -15.56 10.47
C ASN A 309 -2.88 -14.17 10.95
N LEU A 310 -2.14 -13.12 10.61
CA LEU A 310 -2.52 -11.74 10.91
C LEU A 310 -3.89 -11.38 10.32
N LEU A 311 -4.10 -11.65 9.02
CA LEU A 311 -5.37 -11.37 8.36
C LEU A 311 -6.52 -12.21 8.94
N ALA A 312 -6.25 -13.46 9.33
CA ALA A 312 -7.25 -14.29 10.00
C ALA A 312 -7.65 -13.71 11.37
N ASP A 313 -6.70 -13.20 12.15
CA ASP A 313 -6.98 -12.59 13.47
C ASP A 313 -7.74 -11.26 13.34
N ILE A 314 -7.39 -10.45 12.33
CA ILE A 314 -8.17 -9.28 11.94
C ILE A 314 -9.60 -9.69 11.57
N GLY A 315 -9.76 -10.70 10.70
CA GLY A 315 -11.08 -11.15 10.23
C GLY A 315 -11.97 -11.72 11.34
N LYS A 316 -11.40 -12.29 12.39
CA LYS A 316 -12.16 -12.76 13.57
C LYS A 316 -12.73 -11.61 14.41
N SER A 317 -12.16 -10.41 14.29
CA SER A 317 -12.60 -9.22 15.01
C SER A 317 -13.70 -8.49 14.23
N LYS A 318 -14.48 -7.66 14.92
CA LYS A 318 -15.44 -6.76 14.27
C LYS A 318 -14.70 -5.55 13.67
N PRO A 319 -15.00 -5.12 12.43
CA PRO A 319 -14.37 -3.96 11.82
C PRO A 319 -14.42 -2.70 12.68
N ASN A 320 -15.56 -2.44 13.35
CA ASN A 320 -15.74 -1.27 14.21
C ASN A 320 -14.98 -1.31 15.55
N HIS A 321 -14.45 -2.47 15.95
CA HIS A 321 -13.59 -2.63 17.12
C HIS A 321 -12.09 -2.58 16.76
N LEU A 322 -11.77 -2.67 15.47
CA LEU A 322 -10.40 -2.55 14.99
C LEU A 322 -9.97 -1.09 14.96
N LYS A 323 -8.69 -0.88 15.23
CA LYS A 323 -8.08 0.44 15.10
C LYS A 323 -7.98 0.83 13.62
N PRO A 324 -7.98 2.14 13.29
CA PRO A 324 -7.89 2.60 11.91
C PRO A 324 -6.68 2.03 11.14
N HIS A 325 -5.54 1.85 11.80
CA HIS A 325 -4.36 1.27 11.15
C HIS A 325 -4.51 -0.22 10.84
N GLU A 326 -5.24 -0.99 11.65
CA GLU A 326 -5.51 -2.41 11.39
C GLU A 326 -6.40 -2.57 10.16
N LEU A 327 -7.44 -1.72 10.04
CA LEU A 327 -8.31 -1.68 8.86
C LEU A 327 -7.55 -1.27 7.59
N ASN A 328 -6.74 -0.22 7.67
CA ASN A 328 -5.95 0.23 6.52
C ASN A 328 -4.91 -0.83 6.10
N ARG A 329 -4.30 -1.53 7.05
CA ARG A 329 -3.39 -2.65 6.79
C ARG A 329 -4.12 -3.82 6.13
N ALA A 330 -5.32 -4.16 6.60
CA ALA A 330 -6.14 -5.18 5.97
C ALA A 330 -6.49 -4.78 4.52
N LYS A 331 -6.99 -3.55 4.32
CA LYS A 331 -7.33 -3.02 2.99
C LYS A 331 -6.17 -3.17 2.00
N PHE A 332 -4.96 -2.79 2.42
CA PHE A 332 -3.77 -2.92 1.58
C PHE A 332 -3.47 -4.39 1.22
N PHE A 333 -3.41 -5.29 2.20
CA PHE A 333 -3.06 -6.69 1.92
C PHE A 333 -4.14 -7.46 1.17
N LEU A 334 -5.41 -7.07 1.27
CA LEU A 334 -6.51 -7.73 0.57
C LEU A 334 -6.57 -7.38 -0.92
N GLN A 335 -5.68 -6.51 -1.41
CA GLN A 335 -5.45 -6.36 -2.85
C GLN A 335 -4.76 -7.59 -3.46
N ASP A 336 -4.00 -8.34 -2.66
CA ASP A 336 -3.37 -9.60 -3.08
C ASP A 336 -4.44 -10.72 -3.14
N PRO A 337 -4.67 -11.35 -4.32
CA PRO A 337 -5.75 -12.32 -4.48
C PRO A 337 -5.69 -13.52 -3.51
N PRO A 338 -4.53 -14.17 -3.26
CA PRO A 338 -4.40 -15.21 -2.23
C PRO A 338 -4.80 -14.73 -0.83
N SER A 339 -4.38 -13.51 -0.45
CA SER A 339 -4.70 -12.91 0.85
C SER A 339 -6.20 -12.66 1.00
N LEU A 340 -6.85 -12.12 -0.05
CA LEU A 340 -8.31 -11.92 -0.07
C LEU A 340 -9.08 -13.24 0.08
N ARG A 341 -8.67 -14.27 -0.66
CA ARG A 341 -9.27 -15.60 -0.58
C ARG A 341 -9.17 -16.18 0.83
N ASP A 342 -7.99 -16.14 1.44
CA ASP A 342 -7.78 -16.73 2.76
C ASP A 342 -8.52 -15.94 3.85
N PHE A 343 -8.59 -14.61 3.72
CA PHE A 343 -9.39 -13.75 4.59
C PHE A 343 -10.89 -14.04 4.47
N ALA A 344 -11.41 -14.19 3.24
CA ALA A 344 -12.82 -14.48 2.98
C ALA A 344 -13.28 -15.79 3.65
N LYS A 345 -12.38 -16.77 3.81
CA LYS A 345 -12.66 -18.03 4.52
C LYS A 345 -12.71 -17.86 6.05
N ALA A 346 -12.07 -16.81 6.57
CA ALA A 346 -11.78 -16.68 8.00
C ALA A 346 -12.65 -15.64 8.74
N PHE A 347 -13.14 -14.58 8.06
CA PHE A 347 -13.80 -13.49 8.78
C PHE A 347 -15.11 -13.93 9.45
N LEU A 348 -15.37 -13.52 10.70
CA LEU A 348 -16.47 -14.07 11.50
C LEU A 348 -17.68 -13.14 11.67
N ASP A 349 -17.51 -11.84 11.47
CA ASP A 349 -18.57 -10.86 11.70
C ASP A 349 -19.16 -10.34 10.36
N ILE A 350 -20.47 -10.13 10.33
CA ILE A 350 -21.21 -9.68 9.15
C ILE A 350 -20.86 -8.24 8.73
N ASP A 351 -20.38 -7.41 9.65
CA ASP A 351 -19.98 -6.03 9.36
C ASP A 351 -18.78 -5.95 8.40
N TRP A 352 -18.05 -7.06 8.19
CA TRP A 352 -17.03 -7.15 7.16
C TRP A 352 -17.59 -7.01 5.74
N PHE A 353 -18.86 -7.35 5.49
CA PHE A 353 -19.46 -7.13 4.17
C PHE A 353 -19.49 -5.64 3.81
N ASP A 354 -19.96 -4.76 4.69
CA ASP A 354 -19.98 -3.30 4.44
C ASP A 354 -18.58 -2.78 4.13
N THR A 355 -17.61 -3.24 4.91
CA THR A 355 -16.20 -2.86 4.75
C THR A 355 -15.67 -3.30 3.38
N LEU A 356 -15.87 -4.56 3.00
CA LEU A 356 -15.42 -5.11 1.72
C LEU A 356 -16.17 -4.51 0.51
N PHE A 357 -17.46 -4.20 0.64
CA PHE A 357 -18.23 -3.46 -0.37
C PHE A 357 -17.66 -2.06 -0.56
N SER A 358 -17.38 -1.33 0.53
CA SER A 358 -16.79 0.01 0.47
C SER A 358 -15.39 0.02 -0.16
N TRP A 359 -14.66 -1.08 -0.05
CA TRP A 359 -13.34 -1.27 -0.66
C TRP A 359 -13.43 -1.79 -2.11
N GLY A 360 -14.63 -2.03 -2.64
CA GLY A 360 -14.85 -2.46 -4.02
C GLY A 360 -14.60 -3.95 -4.27
N HIS A 361 -14.35 -4.76 -3.24
CA HIS A 361 -14.08 -6.20 -3.42
C HIS A 361 -15.28 -6.98 -3.96
N PHE A 362 -16.48 -6.43 -3.89
CA PHE A 362 -17.70 -7.02 -4.45
C PHE A 362 -18.18 -6.33 -5.74
N ASP A 363 -17.40 -5.42 -6.33
CA ASP A 363 -17.78 -4.72 -7.57
C ASP A 363 -18.08 -5.69 -8.72
N PHE A 364 -17.39 -6.84 -8.78
CA PHE A 364 -17.63 -7.89 -9.77
C PHE A 364 -19.05 -8.47 -9.66
N LEU A 365 -19.60 -8.55 -8.44
CA LEU A 365 -21.00 -8.93 -8.23
C LEU A 365 -21.95 -7.83 -8.64
N LEU A 366 -21.61 -6.57 -8.42
CA LEU A 366 -22.52 -5.43 -8.60
C LEU A 366 -22.55 -4.84 -10.01
N LYS A 367 -21.51 -5.08 -10.82
CA LYS A 367 -21.36 -4.51 -12.17
C LYS A 367 -21.55 -5.54 -13.28
N GLY A 368 -21.66 -6.83 -12.96
CA GLY A 368 -21.94 -7.88 -13.94
C GLY A 368 -20.82 -8.13 -14.97
N VAL A 369 -19.58 -7.70 -14.69
CA VAL A 369 -18.47 -7.74 -15.66
C VAL A 369 -17.53 -8.92 -15.38
N GLY A 370 -17.28 -9.75 -16.40
CA GLY A 370 -16.17 -10.71 -16.42
C GLY A 370 -16.44 -12.09 -15.82
N LYS A 371 -15.46 -12.99 -15.95
CA LYS A 371 -15.44 -14.28 -15.25
C LYS A 371 -14.93 -14.08 -13.83
N TRP A 372 -15.52 -14.76 -12.86
CA TRP A 372 -15.06 -14.72 -11.47
C TRP A 372 -13.67 -15.32 -11.34
N SER A 373 -12.80 -14.59 -10.65
CA SER A 373 -11.52 -15.11 -10.18
C SER A 373 -11.72 -16.12 -9.02
N GLU A 374 -10.66 -16.82 -8.61
CA GLU A 374 -10.72 -17.72 -7.45
C GLU A 374 -11.12 -17.00 -6.13
N PRO A 375 -10.56 -15.81 -5.79
CA PRO A 375 -11.02 -15.04 -4.63
C PRO A 375 -12.49 -14.64 -4.74
N ASP A 376 -12.95 -14.22 -5.92
CA ASP A 376 -14.35 -13.85 -6.17
C ASP A 376 -15.28 -15.01 -5.85
N GLY A 377 -14.92 -16.23 -6.28
CA GLY A 377 -15.66 -17.44 -5.96
C GLY A 377 -15.77 -17.69 -4.45
N THR A 378 -14.67 -17.49 -3.71
CA THR A 378 -14.65 -17.66 -2.25
C THR A 378 -15.49 -16.60 -1.54
N LEU A 379 -15.45 -15.35 -1.99
CA LEU A 379 -16.31 -14.27 -1.49
C LEU A 379 -17.78 -14.58 -1.77
N VAL A 380 -18.10 -15.14 -2.94
CA VAL A 380 -19.47 -15.56 -3.28
C VAL A 380 -19.95 -16.70 -2.40
N GLU A 381 -19.13 -17.73 -2.19
CA GLU A 381 -19.46 -18.82 -1.27
C GLU A 381 -19.74 -18.28 0.13
N ARG A 382 -18.88 -17.38 0.63
CA ARG A 382 -19.04 -16.75 1.94
C ARG A 382 -20.32 -15.91 2.02
N PHE A 383 -20.60 -15.14 0.97
CA PHE A 383 -21.81 -14.33 0.85
C PHE A 383 -23.08 -15.19 0.86
N ILE A 384 -23.09 -16.30 0.10
CA ILE A 384 -24.21 -17.24 0.07
C ILE A 384 -24.39 -17.93 1.42
N ASP A 385 -23.31 -18.37 2.06
CA ASP A 385 -23.37 -19.01 3.39
C ASP A 385 -23.99 -18.07 4.43
N TRP A 386 -23.64 -16.78 4.40
CA TRP A 386 -24.26 -15.76 5.24
C TRP A 386 -25.69 -15.43 4.84
N MET A 387 -26.00 -15.39 3.55
CA MET A 387 -27.37 -15.19 3.06
C MET A 387 -28.30 -16.31 3.54
N LEU A 388 -27.81 -17.54 3.59
CA LEU A 388 -28.55 -18.69 4.10
C LEU A 388 -28.63 -18.74 5.64
N SER A 389 -27.78 -18.01 6.37
CA SER A 389 -27.76 -18.07 7.84
C SER A 389 -28.40 -16.84 8.49
N ASN A 390 -28.16 -15.65 7.94
CA ASN A 390 -28.62 -14.36 8.45
C ASN A 390 -29.05 -13.41 7.30
N PRO A 391 -30.09 -13.76 6.52
CA PRO A 391 -30.48 -13.01 5.33
C PRO A 391 -30.97 -11.59 5.61
N VAL A 392 -31.70 -11.36 6.71
CA VAL A 392 -32.25 -10.03 7.00
C VAL A 392 -31.14 -8.99 7.15
N ASP A 393 -30.12 -9.31 7.95
CA ASP A 393 -29.01 -8.40 8.21
C ASP A 393 -28.12 -8.21 6.97
N LEU A 394 -27.81 -9.31 6.27
CA LEU A 394 -26.99 -9.23 5.05
C LEU A 394 -27.70 -8.43 3.95
N LEU A 395 -28.99 -8.69 3.72
CA LEU A 395 -29.74 -7.99 2.69
C LEU A 395 -29.89 -6.50 3.03
N GLY A 396 -30.03 -6.14 4.31
CA GLY A 396 -29.99 -4.74 4.75
C GLY A 396 -28.72 -4.03 4.30
N LYS A 397 -27.55 -4.66 4.52
CA LYS A 397 -26.23 -4.14 4.10
C LYS A 397 -26.07 -4.02 2.58
N VAL A 398 -26.61 -4.95 1.81
CA VAL A 398 -26.49 -4.96 0.34
C VAL A 398 -27.50 -4.04 -0.35
N THR A 399 -28.60 -3.67 0.32
CA THR A 399 -29.66 -2.84 -0.28
C THR A 399 -29.19 -1.46 -0.75
N GLU A 400 -28.10 -0.92 -0.18
CA GLU A 400 -27.50 0.35 -0.60
C GLU A 400 -26.79 0.26 -1.97
N HIS A 401 -26.47 -0.94 -2.47
CA HIS A 401 -25.65 -1.18 -3.67
C HIS A 401 -26.44 -1.72 -4.89
N ARG A 402 -27.77 -1.49 -4.93
CA ARG A 402 -28.77 -2.29 -5.67
C ARG A 402 -28.87 -2.20 -7.20
N SER A 403 -27.85 -1.80 -7.96
CA SER A 403 -28.07 -1.44 -9.37
C SER A 403 -27.70 -2.44 -10.48
N THR A 404 -27.02 -3.58 -10.29
CA THR A 404 -26.94 -4.65 -11.36
C THR A 404 -26.20 -5.92 -10.92
N MET A 405 -26.84 -6.81 -10.15
CA MET A 405 -26.14 -8.02 -9.70
C MET A 405 -25.88 -9.08 -10.78
N HIS A 406 -24.68 -9.67 -10.75
CA HIS A 406 -24.19 -10.66 -11.70
C HIS A 406 -25.04 -11.93 -11.71
N ALA A 407 -25.45 -12.37 -12.90
CA ALA A 407 -26.34 -13.51 -13.08
C ALA A 407 -25.83 -14.80 -12.38
N ALA A 408 -24.56 -15.14 -12.51
CA ALA A 408 -24.04 -16.39 -11.91
C ALA A 408 -24.23 -16.53 -10.38
N LEU A 409 -24.49 -15.44 -9.62
CA LEU A 409 -24.75 -15.49 -8.17
C LEU A 409 -25.97 -16.34 -7.82
N PHE A 410 -27.07 -16.19 -8.55
CA PHE A 410 -28.30 -16.96 -8.32
C PHE A 410 -28.09 -18.45 -8.59
N ASP A 411 -27.33 -18.82 -9.62
CA ASP A 411 -27.07 -20.22 -9.95
C ASP A 411 -26.19 -20.90 -8.89
N GLN A 412 -25.26 -20.16 -8.28
CA GLN A 412 -24.48 -20.66 -7.16
C GLN A 412 -25.32 -20.78 -5.89
N PHE A 413 -26.16 -19.79 -5.60
CA PHE A 413 -27.11 -19.86 -4.49
C PHE A 413 -28.01 -21.09 -4.60
N CYS A 414 -28.60 -21.33 -5.78
CA CYS A 414 -29.44 -22.50 -6.04
C CYS A 414 -28.71 -23.82 -5.78
N ARG A 415 -27.48 -23.96 -6.28
CA ARG A 415 -26.64 -25.15 -6.06
C ARG A 415 -26.35 -25.37 -4.58
N ARG A 416 -25.92 -24.31 -3.89
CA ARG A 416 -25.57 -24.37 -2.47
C ARG A 416 -26.77 -24.70 -1.58
N TYR A 417 -27.96 -24.22 -1.95
CA TYR A 417 -29.22 -24.56 -1.30
C TYR A 417 -29.59 -26.03 -1.51
N GLN A 418 -29.39 -26.56 -2.73
CA GLN A 418 -29.67 -27.96 -3.09
C GLN A 418 -28.74 -28.97 -2.38
N ASP A 419 -27.49 -28.60 -2.09
CA ASP A 419 -26.51 -29.46 -1.39
C ASP A 419 -26.85 -29.74 0.09
N GLY A 420 -28.04 -29.34 0.56
CA GLY A 420 -28.64 -29.88 1.79
C GLY A 420 -28.14 -29.28 3.10
N LYS A 421 -27.39 -28.16 3.08
CA LYS A 421 -27.00 -27.45 4.32
C LYS A 421 -28.10 -26.54 4.88
N VAL A 422 -29.30 -26.54 4.32
CA VAL A 422 -30.37 -25.58 4.65
C VAL A 422 -31.52 -26.26 5.41
N ALA A 423 -31.19 -26.90 6.53
CA ALA A 423 -32.16 -27.07 7.59
C ALA A 423 -32.15 -25.79 8.43
N GLY A 424 -33.08 -24.85 8.20
CA GLY A 424 -33.30 -23.73 9.12
C GLY A 424 -33.47 -22.31 8.58
N VAL A 425 -33.55 -22.06 7.26
CA VAL A 425 -33.97 -20.72 6.77
C VAL A 425 -35.48 -20.59 6.90
N ASP A 426 -35.95 -19.60 7.66
CA ASP A 426 -37.38 -19.33 7.78
C ASP A 426 -37.96 -18.76 6.47
N LEU A 427 -39.27 -18.89 6.30
CA LEU A 427 -39.93 -18.55 5.04
C LEU A 427 -39.97 -17.04 4.75
N THR A 428 -39.97 -16.20 5.78
CA THR A 428 -39.91 -14.74 5.61
C THR A 428 -38.55 -14.33 5.06
N SER A 429 -37.50 -14.94 5.60
CA SER A 429 -36.13 -14.81 5.12
C SER A 429 -35.98 -15.29 3.68
N LEU A 430 -36.56 -16.44 3.34
CA LEU A 430 -36.53 -16.99 1.98
C LEU A 430 -37.22 -16.05 0.98
N ARG A 431 -38.38 -15.51 1.34
CA ARG A 431 -39.10 -14.53 0.52
C ARG A 431 -38.25 -13.30 0.24
N ARG A 432 -37.57 -12.75 1.25
CA ARG A 432 -36.67 -11.60 1.08
C ARG A 432 -35.49 -11.90 0.16
N ILE A 433 -34.90 -13.10 0.26
CA ILE A 433 -33.83 -13.54 -0.65
C ILE A 433 -34.35 -13.63 -2.09
N LEU A 434 -35.54 -14.19 -2.29
CA LEU A 434 -36.14 -14.32 -3.61
C LEU A 434 -36.52 -12.95 -4.20
N GLU A 435 -37.04 -12.03 -3.38
CA GLU A 435 -37.26 -10.62 -3.76
C GLU A 435 -35.95 -9.93 -4.17
N PHE A 436 -34.87 -10.22 -3.47
CA PHE A 436 -33.54 -9.72 -3.79
C PHE A 436 -33.04 -10.22 -5.16
N PHE A 437 -33.28 -11.47 -5.53
CA PHE A 437 -32.89 -12.03 -6.83
C PHE A 437 -33.85 -11.72 -7.98
N ARG A 438 -35.06 -11.22 -7.69
CA ARG A 438 -36.14 -11.02 -8.67
C ARG A 438 -35.72 -10.33 -9.98
N PRO A 439 -34.99 -9.19 -9.99
CA PRO A 439 -34.60 -8.54 -11.24
C PRO A 439 -33.73 -9.42 -12.16
N GLY A 440 -32.86 -10.25 -11.58
CA GLY A 440 -31.98 -11.16 -12.31
C GLY A 440 -32.65 -12.48 -12.73
N ILE A 441 -33.78 -12.81 -12.10
CA ILE A 441 -34.66 -13.91 -12.52
C ILE A 441 -35.46 -13.47 -13.75
N ASP A 442 -36.06 -12.27 -13.71
CA ASP A 442 -36.90 -11.72 -14.78
C ASP A 442 -36.12 -11.51 -16.10
N GLN A 443 -34.82 -11.19 -16.02
CA GLN A 443 -33.97 -10.96 -17.20
C GLN A 443 -33.41 -12.23 -17.85
N ARG A 444 -33.53 -13.40 -17.20
CA ARG A 444 -32.84 -14.61 -17.66
C ARG A 444 -33.71 -15.50 -18.55
N ARG A 445 -33.21 -15.74 -19.77
CA ARG A 445 -33.83 -16.63 -20.78
C ARG A 445 -33.44 -18.11 -20.67
N SER A 446 -32.51 -18.51 -19.80
CA SER A 446 -32.14 -19.93 -19.62
C SER A 446 -31.76 -20.29 -18.19
N PHE A 447 -32.29 -21.40 -17.64
CA PHE A 447 -31.53 -22.58 -17.12
C PHE A 447 -32.38 -23.48 -16.17
N VAL A 448 -32.14 -24.79 -16.29
CA VAL A 448 -32.75 -25.90 -15.52
C VAL A 448 -32.58 -25.76 -13.99
N SER A 449 -31.49 -25.15 -13.53
CA SER A 449 -31.18 -24.96 -12.10
C SER A 449 -32.24 -24.12 -11.37
N THR A 450 -32.72 -23.04 -12.02
CA THR A 450 -33.80 -22.20 -11.50
C THR A 450 -35.10 -22.98 -11.34
N ALA A 451 -35.46 -23.81 -12.32
CA ALA A 451 -36.67 -24.62 -12.27
C ALA A 451 -36.58 -25.72 -11.19
N ILE A 452 -35.42 -26.37 -11.04
CA ILE A 452 -35.17 -27.36 -9.97
C ILE A 452 -35.23 -26.70 -8.59
N PHE A 453 -34.64 -25.52 -8.45
CA PHE A 453 -34.63 -24.74 -7.22
C PHE A 453 -36.04 -24.25 -6.84
N ILE A 454 -36.78 -23.64 -7.77
CA ILE A 454 -38.18 -23.26 -7.58
C ILE A 454 -39.01 -24.48 -7.18
N LYS A 455 -38.81 -25.63 -7.86
CA LYS A 455 -39.51 -26.87 -7.50
C LYS A 455 -39.23 -27.31 -6.07
N ARG A 456 -37.97 -27.22 -5.62
CA ARG A 456 -37.59 -27.62 -4.26
C ARG A 456 -38.20 -26.69 -3.21
N ILE A 457 -38.05 -25.38 -3.37
CA ILE A 457 -38.65 -24.40 -2.45
C ILE A 457 -40.17 -24.51 -2.44
N LEU A 458 -40.79 -24.69 -3.60
CA LEU A 458 -42.23 -24.87 -3.67
C LEU A 458 -42.67 -26.12 -2.89
N GLY A 459 -41.90 -27.22 -3.00
CA GLY A 459 -42.11 -28.40 -2.16
C GLY A 459 -41.98 -28.09 -0.67
N ASP A 460 -40.90 -27.43 -0.26
CA ASP A 460 -40.66 -27.08 1.15
C ASP A 460 -41.74 -26.11 1.70
N LEU A 461 -42.25 -25.17 0.88
CA LEU A 461 -43.34 -24.24 1.22
C LEU A 461 -44.70 -24.94 1.36
N LEU A 462 -45.00 -25.87 0.46
CA LEU A 462 -46.23 -26.67 0.48
C LEU A 462 -46.23 -27.63 1.67
N ASP A 463 -45.10 -28.29 1.94
CA ASP A 463 -44.93 -29.14 3.13
C ASP A 463 -45.12 -28.35 4.43
N ALA A 464 -44.72 -27.08 4.45
CA ALA A 464 -44.93 -26.14 5.56
C ALA A 464 -46.32 -25.47 5.59
N ARG A 465 -47.21 -25.77 4.62
CA ARG A 465 -48.55 -25.17 4.45
C ARG A 465 -48.57 -23.64 4.28
N CYS A 466 -47.54 -23.09 3.65
CA CYS A 466 -47.44 -21.65 3.37
C CYS A 466 -47.89 -21.33 1.95
N GLU A 467 -49.19 -21.47 1.72
CA GLU A 467 -49.83 -21.35 0.41
C GLU A 467 -49.57 -19.98 -0.23
N ASP A 468 -49.71 -18.87 0.51
CA ASP A 468 -49.55 -17.51 -0.04
C ASP A 468 -48.14 -17.26 -0.61
N ASP A 469 -47.11 -17.75 0.07
CA ASP A 469 -45.71 -17.63 -0.39
C ASP A 469 -45.41 -18.60 -1.55
N ALA A 470 -46.04 -19.79 -1.56
CA ALA A 470 -45.99 -20.71 -2.68
C ALA A 470 -46.63 -20.10 -3.94
N PHE A 471 -47.81 -19.47 -3.81
CA PHE A 471 -48.48 -18.73 -4.87
C PHE A 471 -47.65 -17.54 -5.34
N TRP A 472 -47.04 -16.80 -4.43
CA TRP A 472 -46.15 -15.70 -4.76
C TRP A 472 -44.93 -16.17 -5.57
N LEU A 473 -44.26 -17.24 -5.15
CA LEU A 473 -43.13 -17.82 -5.88
C LEU A 473 -43.54 -18.35 -7.26
N LEU A 474 -44.70 -18.99 -7.36
CA LEU A 474 -45.31 -19.42 -8.62
C LEU A 474 -45.56 -18.22 -9.55
N SER A 475 -46.06 -17.10 -9.02
CA SER A 475 -46.33 -15.89 -9.82
C SER A 475 -45.06 -15.27 -10.42
N ILE A 476 -43.90 -15.48 -9.79
CA ILE A 476 -42.58 -15.08 -10.31
C ILE A 476 -42.13 -16.09 -11.37
N ALA A 477 -42.23 -17.39 -11.06
CA ALA A 477 -41.84 -18.47 -11.97
C ALA A 477 -42.60 -18.44 -13.31
N LEU A 478 -43.91 -18.13 -13.27
CA LEU A 478 -44.79 -18.08 -14.43
C LEU A 478 -44.50 -16.91 -15.38
N ARG A 479 -43.76 -15.87 -14.95
CA ARG A 479 -43.33 -14.75 -15.82
C ARG A 479 -42.04 -15.03 -16.59
N THR A 480 -41.32 -16.10 -16.25
CA THR A 480 -40.17 -16.56 -17.03
C THR A 480 -40.60 -17.60 -18.07
N GLU A 481 -40.56 -17.25 -19.36
CA GLU A 481 -41.08 -18.03 -20.51
C GLU A 481 -40.67 -19.52 -20.52
N SER A 482 -39.55 -19.91 -19.89
CA SER A 482 -39.00 -21.27 -19.96
C SER A 482 -39.37 -22.23 -18.80
N VAL A 483 -39.85 -21.72 -17.64
CA VAL A 483 -40.31 -22.59 -16.52
C VAL A 483 -41.69 -23.21 -16.82
N ILE A 484 -42.37 -22.62 -17.80
CA ILE A 484 -43.71 -22.95 -18.27
C ILE A 484 -43.84 -24.41 -18.71
N THR A 485 -42.81 -25.02 -19.32
CA THR A 485 -42.97 -26.36 -19.92
C THR A 485 -42.77 -27.54 -18.94
N LYS A 486 -42.10 -27.34 -17.79
CA LYS A 486 -41.85 -28.42 -16.79
C LYS A 486 -42.27 -28.09 -15.36
N GLY A 487 -42.29 -26.81 -14.96
CA GLY A 487 -42.71 -26.37 -13.62
C GLY A 487 -44.22 -26.29 -13.45
N ILE A 488 -44.95 -25.96 -14.53
CA ILE A 488 -46.41 -25.85 -14.53
C ILE A 488 -47.09 -27.18 -14.20
N ASN A 489 -46.61 -28.30 -14.74
CA ASN A 489 -47.15 -29.63 -14.40
C ASN A 489 -47.07 -29.95 -12.89
N PHE A 490 -46.13 -29.35 -12.15
CA PHE A 490 -46.01 -29.53 -10.70
C PHE A 490 -46.86 -28.54 -9.90
N ALA A 491 -46.95 -27.28 -10.36
CA ALA A 491 -47.88 -26.28 -9.81
C ALA A 491 -49.34 -26.76 -9.87
N PHE A 492 -49.72 -27.39 -10.99
CA PHE A 492 -51.03 -28.01 -11.15
C PHE A 492 -51.22 -29.25 -10.25
N GLN A 493 -50.19 -30.07 -10.04
CA GLN A 493 -50.25 -31.22 -9.13
C GLN A 493 -50.44 -30.77 -7.66
N ALA A 494 -49.75 -29.70 -7.24
CA ALA A 494 -49.88 -29.11 -5.91
C ALA A 494 -51.25 -28.45 -5.67
N ALA A 495 -51.71 -27.62 -6.61
CA ALA A 495 -53.04 -26.98 -6.53
C ALA A 495 -54.20 -28.00 -6.53
N LYS A 496 -54.00 -29.15 -7.18
CA LYS A 496 -54.95 -30.27 -7.19
C LYS A 496 -54.92 -31.10 -5.90
N PHE A 497 -53.82 -31.08 -5.15
CA PHE A 497 -53.66 -31.80 -3.88
C PHE A 497 -54.40 -31.12 -2.72
N GLU A 498 -54.60 -29.80 -2.76
CA GLU A 498 -55.23 -29.02 -1.68
C GLU A 498 -56.55 -28.31 -2.08
N GLY A 499 -57.01 -28.44 -3.32
CA GLY A 499 -58.33 -27.95 -3.75
C GLY A 499 -58.44 -26.42 -3.90
N LYS A 500 -57.33 -25.68 -3.81
CA LYS A 500 -57.26 -24.23 -4.03
C LYS A 500 -56.52 -23.95 -5.33
N ALA A 501 -57.24 -24.01 -6.45
CA ALA A 501 -56.77 -23.39 -7.70
C ALA A 501 -57.32 -21.96 -7.73
N THR A 502 -56.44 -20.94 -7.76
CA THR A 502 -56.86 -19.56 -7.97
C THR A 502 -57.21 -19.32 -9.45
N GLU A 503 -58.15 -18.40 -9.70
CA GLU A 503 -58.69 -18.06 -11.03
C GLU A 503 -57.58 -17.73 -12.04
N THR A 504 -56.48 -17.12 -11.58
CA THR A 504 -55.30 -16.79 -12.39
C THR A 504 -54.56 -18.03 -12.93
N ILE A 505 -54.55 -19.15 -12.21
CA ILE A 505 -53.92 -20.41 -12.67
C ILE A 505 -54.82 -21.08 -13.73
N LEU A 506 -56.13 -20.99 -13.56
CA LEU A 506 -57.13 -21.54 -14.50
C LEU A 506 -57.23 -20.72 -15.80
N GLU A 507 -57.04 -19.39 -15.73
CA GLU A 507 -56.97 -18.54 -16.94
C GLU A 507 -55.75 -18.86 -17.81
N TYR A 508 -54.61 -19.17 -17.18
CA TYR A 508 -53.41 -19.62 -17.90
C TYR A 508 -53.58 -21.00 -18.53
N GLU A 509 -54.33 -21.93 -17.91
CA GLU A 509 -54.70 -23.23 -18.51
C GLU A 509 -55.48 -23.05 -19.81
N ARG A 510 -56.47 -22.15 -19.80
CA ARG A 510 -57.29 -21.84 -20.99
C ARG A 510 -56.46 -21.18 -22.09
N ALA A 511 -55.53 -20.30 -21.73
CA ALA A 511 -54.63 -19.68 -22.70
C ALA A 511 -53.69 -20.70 -23.36
N TRP A 512 -53.28 -21.76 -22.66
CA TRP A 512 -52.38 -22.80 -23.18
C TRP A 512 -53.07 -23.91 -23.98
N ILE A 513 -54.34 -24.25 -23.69
CA ILE A 513 -55.11 -25.22 -24.50
C ILE A 513 -55.44 -24.65 -25.90
N THR A 514 -55.26 -23.34 -26.09
CA THR A 514 -55.64 -22.62 -27.32
C THR A 514 -54.43 -22.22 -28.19
N VAL A 515 -53.21 -22.64 -27.84
CA VAL A 515 -51.97 -22.49 -28.63
C VAL A 515 -51.42 -23.88 -28.92
#